data_AF-A0A820Y4U0-F1
#
_entry.id   AF-A0A820Y4U0-F1
#
_cell.length_a   1.000
_cell.length_b   1.000
_cell.length_c   1.000
_cell.angle_alpha   90.00
_cell.angle_beta   90.00
_cell.angle_gamma   90.00
#
_symmetry.space_group_name_H-M   'P 1'
#
loop_
_entity.id
_entity.type
_entity.pdbx_description
1 polymer ?
#
loop_
_entity_poly.entity_id
_entity_poly.type
_entity_poly.pdbx_seq_one_letter_code
_entity_poly.pdbx_strand_id
1 'polypeptide(L)'
;FSRSENLIEQLVACLKKGSESEGKLAAVVASLFCVQLGESNDELFIKFREAIMPILRDETKSPSLRTSYAQAIGIICFITCEEIS
;
A
#
# COMPACT_ATOMS: atom_id res chain seq x y z
N PHE A 1 10.47 1.92 -19.61
CA PHE A 1 9.42 1.89 -18.58
C PHE A 1 8.94 0.47 -18.42
N SER A 2 9.29 -0.13 -17.29
CA SER A 2 8.79 -1.45 -16.92
C SER A 2 7.30 -1.35 -16.64
N ARG A 3 6.49 -2.35 -17.03
CA ARG A 3 5.04 -2.38 -16.73
C ARG A 3 4.77 -2.26 -15.22
N SER A 4 5.70 -2.69 -14.38
CA SER A 4 5.64 -2.62 -12.92
C SER A 4 5.65 -1.19 -12.39
N GLU A 5 6.45 -0.29 -13.01
CA GLU A 5 6.57 1.11 -12.55
C GLU A 5 5.27 1.88 -12.73
N ASN A 6 4.64 1.75 -13.91
CA ASN A 6 3.36 2.39 -14.19
C ASN A 6 2.26 1.88 -13.24
N LEU A 7 2.23 0.57 -12.97
CA LEU A 7 1.26 0.00 -12.04
C LEU A 7 1.41 0.58 -10.62
N ILE A 8 2.64 0.74 -10.13
CA ILE A 8 2.91 1.33 -8.81
C ILE A 8 2.39 2.77 -8.76
N GLU A 9 2.65 3.58 -9.78
CA GLU A 9 2.18 4.97 -9.85
C GLU A 9 0.65 5.06 -9.81
N GLN A 10 -0.04 4.20 -10.56
CA GLN A 10 -1.50 4.14 -10.56
C GLN A 10 -2.05 3.70 -9.19
N LEU A 11 -1.45 2.68 -8.58
CA LEU A 11 -1.83 2.24 -7.23
C LEU A 11 -1.63 3.35 -6.20
N VAL A 12 -0.50 4.06 -6.23
CA VAL A 12 -0.24 5.21 -5.34
C VAL A 12 -1.26 6.33 -5.56
N ALA A 13 -1.66 6.59 -6.81
CA ALA A 13 -2.68 7.59 -7.12
C ALA A 13 -4.04 7.20 -6.53
N CYS A 14 -4.48 5.95 -6.71
CA CYS A 14 -5.71 5.42 -6.11
C CYS A 14 -5.66 5.45 -4.59
N LEU A 15 -4.52 5.10 -3.98
CA LEU A 15 -4.35 5.10 -2.53
C LEU A 15 -4.46 6.51 -1.92
N LYS A 16 -3.96 7.54 -2.62
CA LYS A 16 -3.95 8.92 -2.13
C LYS A 16 -5.24 9.68 -2.43
N LYS A 17 -5.84 9.45 -3.60
CA LYS A 17 -6.89 10.31 -4.17
C LYS A 17 -8.12 9.56 -4.69
N GLY A 18 -8.11 8.23 -4.70
CA GLY A 18 -9.26 7.45 -5.14
C GLY A 18 -10.47 7.63 -4.24
N SER A 19 -11.63 7.25 -4.78
CA SER A 19 -12.82 7.03 -3.96
C SER A 19 -12.56 5.97 -2.88
N GLU A 20 -13.45 5.86 -1.89
CA GLU A 20 -13.30 4.86 -0.83
C GLU A 20 -13.19 3.44 -1.38
N SER A 21 -13.99 3.08 -2.38
CA SER A 21 -13.93 1.75 -3.02
C SER A 21 -12.63 1.53 -3.77
N GLU A 22 -12.16 2.53 -4.53
CA GLU A 22 -10.89 2.45 -5.26
C GLU A 22 -9.71 2.36 -4.30
N GLY A 23 -9.70 3.14 -3.22
CA GLY A 23 -8.66 3.11 -2.20
C GLY A 23 -8.58 1.74 -1.54
N LYS A 24 -9.71 1.17 -1.11
CA LYS A 24 -9.76 -0.19 -0.52
C LYS A 24 -9.21 -1.25 -1.47
N LEU A 25 -9.64 -1.22 -2.74
CA LEU A 25 -9.15 -2.16 -3.74
C LEU A 25 -7.66 -1.96 -4.02
N ALA A 26 -7.20 -0.71 -4.12
CA ALA A 26 -5.79 -0.40 -4.30
C ALA A 26 -4.93 -0.88 -3.13
N ALA A 27 -5.43 -0.79 -1.88
CA ALA A 27 -4.74 -1.32 -0.70
C ALA A 27 -4.59 -2.84 -0.77
N VAL A 28 -5.65 -3.56 -1.18
CA VAL A 28 -5.58 -5.02 -1.39
C VAL A 28 -4.58 -5.36 -2.50
N VAL A 29 -4.68 -4.71 -3.65
CA VAL A 29 -3.78 -4.98 -4.78
C VAL A 29 -2.33 -4.66 -4.44
N ALA A 30 -2.05 -3.54 -3.76
CA ALA A 30 -0.71 -3.19 -3.31
C ALA A 30 -0.13 -4.27 -2.38
N SER A 31 -0.92 -4.77 -1.42
CA SER A 31 -0.46 -5.83 -0.51
C SER A 31 -0.16 -7.15 -1.25
N LEU A 32 -1.02 -7.56 -2.20
CA LEU A 32 -0.78 -8.74 -3.03
C LEU A 32 0.42 -8.57 -3.94
N PHE A 33 0.64 -7.36 -4.47
CA PHE A 33 1.77 -7.06 -5.32
C PHE A 33 3.09 -7.17 -4.54
N CYS A 34 3.13 -6.70 -3.29
CA CYS A 34 4.26 -6.96 -2.40
C CYS A 34 4.49 -8.46 -2.17
N VAL A 35 3.43 -9.25 -1.94
CA VAL A 35 3.55 -10.71 -1.77
C VAL A 35 4.18 -11.36 -3.00
N GLN A 36 3.79 -10.91 -4.19
CA GLN A 36 4.30 -11.47 -5.46
C GLN A 36 5.76 -11.10 -5.74
N LEU A 37 6.22 -9.94 -5.28
CA LEU A 37 7.57 -9.46 -5.51
C LEU A 37 8.57 -9.93 -4.45
N GLY A 38 8.10 -10.22 -3.24
CA GLY A 38 8.95 -10.63 -2.12
C GLY A 38 9.76 -9.47 -1.51
N GLU A 39 10.76 -9.83 -0.71
CA GLU A 39 11.54 -8.92 0.15
C GLU A 39 12.44 -7.93 -0.61
N SER A 40 12.78 -8.18 -1.87
CA SER A 40 13.82 -7.43 -2.59
C SER A 40 13.38 -6.08 -3.17
N ASN A 41 12.36 -5.41 -2.60
CA ASN A 41 11.73 -4.24 -3.22
C ASN A 41 11.35 -3.11 -2.25
N ASP A 42 12.33 -2.62 -1.50
CA ASP A 42 12.15 -1.57 -0.48
C ASP A 42 11.59 -0.25 -1.02
N GLU A 43 11.98 0.15 -2.23
CA GLU A 43 11.49 1.41 -2.82
C GLU A 43 9.96 1.39 -3.01
N LEU A 44 9.43 0.23 -3.38
CA LEU A 44 8.00 0.02 -3.54
C LEU A 44 7.28 0.05 -2.19
N PHE A 45 7.87 -0.55 -1.16
CA PHE A 45 7.34 -0.46 0.21
C PHE A 45 7.24 0.98 0.67
N ILE A 46 8.30 1.76 0.52
CA ILE A 46 8.35 3.17 0.91
C ILE A 46 7.21 3.93 0.22
N LYS A 47 7.03 3.76 -1.10
CA LYS A 47 5.97 4.43 -1.88
C LYS A 47 4.57 4.10 -1.37
N PHE A 48 4.26 2.83 -1.09
CA PHE A 48 2.95 2.44 -0.57
C PHE A 48 2.74 2.90 0.88
N ARG A 49 3.77 2.80 1.73
CA ARG A 49 3.70 3.28 3.11
C ARG A 49 3.44 4.78 3.18
N GLU A 50 4.14 5.57 2.38
CA GLU A 50 3.92 7.02 2.28
C GLU A 50 2.53 7.38 1.76
N ALA A 51 1.94 6.54 0.89
CA ALA A 51 0.58 6.74 0.40
C ALA A 51 -0.49 6.37 1.45
N ILE A 52 -0.26 5.31 2.22
CA ILE A 52 -1.24 4.73 3.15
C ILE A 52 -1.25 5.44 4.51
N MET A 53 -0.07 5.74 5.07
CA MET A 53 0.06 6.22 6.46
C MET A 53 -0.72 7.52 6.74
N PRO A 54 -0.76 8.52 5.85
CA PRO A 54 -1.55 9.73 6.08
C PRO A 54 -3.05 9.42 6.19
N ILE A 55 -3.58 8.57 5.31
CA ILE A 55 -5.01 8.19 5.30
C ILE A 55 -5.37 7.36 6.53
N LEU A 56 -4.47 6.46 6.94
CA LEU A 56 -4.68 5.62 8.13
C LEU A 56 -4.81 6.45 9.42
N ARG A 57 -4.04 7.53 9.53
CA ARG A 57 -4.02 8.46 10.67
C ARG A 57 -5.10 9.54 10.60
N ASP A 58 -5.72 9.74 9.45
CA ASP A 58 -6.77 10.73 9.26
C ASP A 58 -8.11 10.21 9.81
N GLU A 59 -8.48 10.66 11.00
CA GLU A 59 -9.73 10.27 11.67
C GLU A 59 -10.99 10.77 10.97
N THR A 60 -10.87 11.70 10.02
CA THR A 60 -12.00 12.16 9.20
C THR A 60 -12.35 11.16 8.10
N LYS A 61 -11.46 10.21 7.79
CA LYS A 61 -11.70 9.12 6.83
C LYS A 61 -12.52 8.02 7.46
N SER A 62 -13.27 7.30 6.61
CA SER A 62 -14.15 6.24 7.09
C SER A 62 -13.36 5.14 7.81
N PRO A 63 -13.88 4.59 8.92
CA PRO A 63 -13.23 3.50 9.64
C PRO A 63 -12.96 2.29 8.73
N SER A 64 -13.87 1.99 7.81
CA SER A 64 -13.73 0.88 6.88
C SER A 64 -12.55 1.04 5.93
N LEU A 65 -12.34 2.25 5.37
CA LEU A 65 -11.16 2.53 4.55
C LEU A 65 -9.86 2.39 5.36
N ARG A 66 -9.85 2.96 6.57
CA ARG A 66 -8.70 2.89 7.49
C ARG A 66 -8.36 1.45 7.87
N THR A 67 -9.36 0.59 8.11
CA THR A 67 -9.14 -0.84 8.37
C THR A 67 -8.46 -1.54 7.20
N SER A 68 -8.93 -1.33 5.97
CA SER A 68 -8.28 -1.91 4.78
C SER A 68 -6.84 -1.44 4.62
N TYR A 69 -6.57 -0.16 4.91
CA TYR A 69 -5.23 0.44 4.85
C TYR A 69 -4.32 -0.12 5.95
N ALA A 70 -4.84 -0.35 7.15
CA ALA A 70 -4.11 -0.98 8.25
C ALA A 70 -3.73 -2.43 7.92
N GLN A 71 -4.66 -3.19 7.34
CA GLN A 71 -4.41 -4.58 6.92
C GLN A 71 -3.33 -4.63 5.83
N ALA A 72 -3.45 -3.78 4.81
CA ALA A 72 -2.47 -3.70 3.74
C ALA A 72 -1.09 -3.35 4.29
N ILE A 73 -0.97 -2.35 5.17
CA ILE A 73 0.35 -1.98 5.70
C ILE A 73 0.96 -3.06 6.59
N GLY A 74 0.14 -3.80 7.35
CA GLY A 74 0.61 -4.94 8.13
C GLY A 74 1.22 -6.04 7.25
N ILE A 75 0.55 -6.38 6.14
CA ILE A 75 1.04 -7.36 5.16
C ILE A 75 2.33 -6.86 4.51
N ILE A 76 2.33 -5.61 4.05
CA ILE A 76 3.49 -5.05 3.34
C ILE A 76 4.71 -5.02 4.29
N CYS A 77 4.55 -4.52 5.52
CA CYS A 77 5.62 -4.53 6.52
C CYS A 77 6.14 -5.94 6.83
N PHE A 78 5.25 -6.94 6.90
CA PHE A 78 5.66 -8.33 7.16
C PHE A 78 6.57 -8.89 6.06
N ILE A 79 6.31 -8.54 4.80
CA ILE A 79 7.09 -9.02 3.64
C ILE A 79 8.42 -8.28 3.50
N THR A 80 8.43 -6.98 3.84
CA THR A 80 9.58 -6.09 3.64
C THR A 80 10.44 -5.96 4.89
N CYS A 81 10.09 -6.65 5.97
CA CYS A 81 10.98 -6.76 7.13
C CYS A 81 12.18 -7.62 6.72
N GLU A 82 13.30 -6.98 6.36
CA GLU A 82 14.60 -7.60 6.59
C GLU A 82 14.67 -7.97 8.07
N GLU A 83 15.12 -9.20 8.38
CA GLU A 83 15.38 -9.60 9.76
C GLU A 83 16.21 -8.51 10.45
N ILE A 84 15.79 -8.11 11.66
CA ILE A 84 16.68 -7.39 12.57
C ILE A 84 17.71 -8.43 13.04
N SER A 85 18.69 -8.74 12.19
CA SER A 85 19.82 -9.63 12.48
C SER A 85 20.93 -8.88 13.20
#